data_AF-A0A7V1ZVJ4-F1
#
_entry.id   AF-A0A7V1ZVJ4-F1
#
_cell.length_a   1.000
_cell.length_b   1.000
_cell.length_c   1.000
_cell.angle_alpha   90.00
_cell.angle_beta   90.00
_cell.angle_gamma   90.00
#
_symmetry.space_group_name_H-M   'P 1'
#
loop_
_entity.id
_entity.type
_entity.pdbx_description
1 polymer ?
#
loop_
_entity_poly.entity_id
_entity_poly.type
_entity_poly.pdbx_seq_one_letter_code
_entity_poly.pdbx_strand_id
1 'polypeptide(L)'
;MMEAASFVHQIELLCGRKITRECKTRAEKSIGKSLKRRGNNATFGRRQLNEMLLLCNERIVSDRFFNFLAGGKATILFDDFESKVHEFHRLAMLQFGSFRFAFNYLHNKDNVLSEFGNWSKKSSDLIKEFKNRQKPIRDPEQIDESDLHLLGYLISDEVGKKHLKNVREKGQRNFETYLSYDYLDVYVATSMREKWEYVDVHRLCNKVFKNRLLREINVRYFDPTQNYHDNSIAKGLIEGLMLKRARCTLYLVQETDTMGKDSEMASTLAQGKPVIAYVPKINRKRRQNELRKMPLEFLLQKADLLRKVADPNEIEDFTSKVTEITEIMLKTENNLSKRDSELKKSKKIYSHLIDRVAKYEQEFYDRRANTLMNSHPLRFQIDLNTGVANGVLVTRTPAISAKVIYKVLTNNLKFNILKPGQKPKQANIKIDNLNYRLIEEITHCAFRVVTKDEMLTNSFWNLYKLGDE
;
A
#
# COMPACT_ATOMS: atom_id res chain seq x y z
N MET A 1 -21.45 -30.39 -13.09
CA MET A 1 -22.82 -29.87 -12.95
C MET A 1 -23.00 -29.32 -11.55
N MET A 2 -23.15 -28.00 -11.46
CA MET A 2 -23.45 -27.27 -10.25
C MET A 2 -24.80 -27.71 -9.67
N GLU A 3 -24.85 -27.95 -8.35
CA GLU A 3 -26.09 -28.27 -7.66
C GLU A 3 -26.99 -27.03 -7.52
N ALA A 4 -28.31 -27.23 -7.50
CA ALA A 4 -29.27 -26.14 -7.35
C ALA A 4 -29.05 -25.31 -6.07
N ALA A 5 -28.69 -25.96 -4.96
CA ALA A 5 -28.36 -25.28 -3.70
C ALA A 5 -27.12 -24.39 -3.84
N SER A 6 -26.08 -24.87 -4.55
CA SER A 6 -24.89 -24.07 -4.86
C SER A 6 -25.25 -22.87 -5.73
N PHE A 7 -26.11 -23.05 -6.74
CA PHE A 7 -26.55 -21.95 -7.61
C PHE A 7 -27.33 -20.87 -6.85
N VAL A 8 -28.29 -21.28 -6.03
CA VAL A 8 -29.04 -20.32 -5.17
C VAL A 8 -28.10 -19.61 -4.21
N HIS A 9 -27.09 -20.30 -3.67
CA HIS A 9 -26.06 -19.65 -2.86
C HIS A 9 -25.27 -18.60 -3.65
N GLN A 10 -24.95 -18.85 -4.94
CA GLN A 10 -24.33 -17.83 -5.78
C GLN A 10 -25.26 -16.63 -6.06
N ILE A 11 -26.59 -16.81 -6.07
CA ILE A 11 -27.53 -15.68 -6.11
C ILE A 11 -27.47 -14.87 -4.80
N GLU A 12 -27.47 -15.53 -3.63
CA GLU A 12 -27.29 -14.85 -2.32
C GLU A 12 -26.03 -14.00 -2.32
N LEU A 13 -24.93 -14.58 -2.83
CA LEU A 13 -23.65 -13.90 -2.98
C LEU A 13 -23.76 -12.72 -3.94
N LEU A 14 -24.24 -12.93 -5.18
CA LEU A 14 -24.41 -11.87 -6.19
C LEU A 14 -25.18 -10.68 -5.64
N CYS A 15 -26.27 -10.92 -4.92
CA CYS A 15 -27.15 -9.88 -4.39
C CYS A 15 -26.64 -9.26 -3.08
N GLY A 16 -25.61 -9.84 -2.46
CA GLY A 16 -25.05 -9.40 -1.18
C GLY A 16 -26.02 -9.54 -0.01
N ARG A 17 -27.02 -10.43 -0.09
CA ARG A 17 -28.08 -10.59 0.91
C ARG A 17 -28.39 -12.06 1.14
N LYS A 18 -28.60 -12.42 2.40
CA LYS A 18 -29.11 -13.75 2.77
C LYS A 18 -30.55 -13.91 2.31
N ILE A 19 -30.85 -14.95 1.55
CA ILE A 19 -32.20 -15.26 1.08
C ILE A 19 -32.96 -15.97 2.22
N THR A 20 -34.26 -15.67 2.36
CA THR A 20 -35.09 -16.33 3.37
C THR A 20 -35.20 -17.84 3.09
N ARG A 21 -35.37 -18.64 4.15
CA ARG A 21 -35.44 -20.12 4.01
C ARG A 21 -36.54 -20.56 3.04
N GLU A 22 -37.68 -19.88 3.07
CA GLU A 22 -38.82 -20.14 2.18
C GLU A 22 -38.45 -19.89 0.71
N CYS A 23 -37.90 -18.71 0.40
CA CYS A 23 -37.49 -18.36 -0.97
C CYS A 23 -36.40 -19.30 -1.48
N LYS A 24 -35.44 -19.65 -0.64
CA LYS A 24 -34.36 -20.59 -0.96
C LYS A 24 -34.91 -21.96 -1.36
N THR A 25 -35.79 -22.53 -0.54
CA THR A 25 -36.44 -23.83 -0.82
C THR A 25 -37.21 -23.82 -2.14
N ARG A 26 -37.97 -22.74 -2.41
CA ARG A 26 -38.73 -22.57 -3.66
C ARG A 26 -37.81 -22.46 -4.88
N ALA A 27 -36.74 -21.69 -4.78
CA ALA A 27 -35.77 -21.49 -5.85
C ALA A 27 -35.02 -22.79 -6.17
N GLU A 28 -34.50 -23.49 -5.15
CA GLU A 28 -33.77 -24.75 -5.31
C GLU A 28 -34.62 -25.83 -6.00
N LYS A 29 -35.89 -25.97 -5.60
CA LYS A 29 -36.83 -26.92 -6.24
C LYS A 29 -37.06 -26.61 -7.72
N SER A 30 -37.19 -25.33 -8.06
CA SER A 30 -37.47 -24.88 -9.44
C SER A 30 -36.24 -25.02 -10.33
N ILE A 31 -35.08 -24.56 -9.84
CA ILE A 31 -33.79 -24.63 -10.54
C ILE A 31 -33.35 -26.08 -10.71
N GLY A 32 -33.48 -26.92 -9.68
CA GLY A 32 -33.11 -28.33 -9.73
C GLY A 32 -33.89 -29.11 -10.81
N LYS A 33 -35.18 -28.82 -10.99
CA LYS A 33 -35.97 -29.40 -12.09
C LYS A 33 -35.46 -28.95 -13.46
N SER A 34 -35.04 -27.70 -13.61
CA SER A 34 -34.50 -27.16 -14.86
C SER A 34 -33.14 -27.75 -15.21
N LEU A 35 -32.22 -27.84 -14.24
CA LEU A 35 -30.88 -28.41 -14.42
C LEU A 35 -30.93 -29.88 -14.84
N LYS A 36 -31.77 -30.69 -14.17
CA LYS A 36 -31.94 -32.11 -14.51
C LYS A 36 -32.41 -32.33 -15.96
N ARG A 37 -33.19 -31.40 -16.53
CA ARG A 37 -33.69 -31.50 -17.91
C ARG A 37 -32.65 -31.08 -18.96
N ARG A 38 -31.71 -30.21 -18.61
CA ARG A 38 -30.79 -29.58 -19.57
C ARG A 38 -29.45 -30.30 -19.72
N GLY A 39 -29.11 -31.21 -18.81
CA GLY A 39 -27.89 -32.02 -18.89
C GLY A 39 -26.59 -31.24 -18.63
N ASN A 40 -25.46 -31.86 -18.95
CA ASN A 40 -24.13 -31.24 -18.79
C ASN A 40 -23.94 -30.09 -19.80
N ASN A 41 -23.18 -29.06 -19.41
CA ASN A 41 -22.95 -27.83 -20.20
C ASN A 41 -24.21 -26.98 -20.45
N ALA A 42 -25.24 -27.13 -19.62
CA ALA A 42 -26.39 -26.24 -19.66
C ALA A 42 -25.94 -24.77 -19.50
N THR A 43 -26.57 -23.89 -20.28
CA THR A 43 -26.40 -22.45 -20.20
C THR A 43 -27.70 -21.74 -19.84
N PHE A 44 -27.59 -20.51 -19.35
CA PHE A 44 -28.72 -19.61 -19.11
C PHE A 44 -28.43 -18.19 -19.62
N GLY A 45 -29.44 -17.53 -20.15
CA GLY A 45 -29.40 -16.11 -20.54
C GLY A 45 -30.04 -15.21 -19.47
N ARG A 46 -30.08 -13.91 -19.75
CA ARG A 46 -30.63 -12.89 -18.83
C ARG A 46 -32.05 -13.22 -18.34
N ARG A 47 -32.97 -13.58 -19.25
CA ARG A 47 -34.38 -13.81 -18.88
C ARG A 47 -34.51 -14.90 -17.82
N GLN A 48 -33.77 -15.99 -17.99
CA GLN A 48 -33.70 -17.10 -17.04
C GLN A 48 -33.06 -16.67 -15.71
N LEU A 49 -32.01 -15.84 -15.75
CA LEU A 49 -31.45 -15.26 -14.52
C LEU A 49 -32.49 -14.38 -13.79
N ASN A 50 -33.25 -13.57 -14.50
CA ASN A 50 -34.30 -12.72 -13.92
C ASN A 50 -35.42 -13.55 -13.28
N GLU A 51 -35.86 -14.63 -13.92
CA GLU A 51 -36.80 -15.59 -13.32
C GLU A 51 -36.26 -16.16 -12.00
N MET A 52 -34.98 -16.54 -11.98
CA MET A 52 -34.31 -17.07 -10.78
C MET A 52 -34.17 -16.02 -9.66
N LEU A 53 -33.83 -14.78 -10.01
CA LEU A 53 -33.76 -13.66 -9.07
C LEU A 53 -35.12 -13.38 -8.42
N LEU A 54 -36.21 -13.42 -9.21
CA LEU A 54 -37.57 -13.23 -8.68
C LEU A 54 -37.99 -14.36 -7.73
N LEU A 55 -37.61 -15.62 -8.02
CA LEU A 55 -37.84 -16.73 -7.09
C LEU A 55 -37.16 -16.51 -5.73
N CYS A 56 -36.02 -15.82 -5.75
CA CYS A 56 -35.22 -15.42 -4.60
C CYS A 56 -35.69 -14.11 -3.94
N ASN A 57 -36.75 -13.47 -4.46
CA ASN A 57 -37.25 -12.16 -4.04
C ASN A 57 -36.22 -11.03 -4.19
N GLU A 58 -35.44 -11.08 -5.27
CA GLU A 58 -34.41 -10.11 -5.61
C GLU A 58 -34.74 -9.32 -6.88
N ARG A 59 -34.04 -8.19 -7.05
CA ARG A 59 -34.22 -7.30 -8.19
C ARG A 59 -33.76 -7.97 -9.47
N ILE A 60 -34.52 -7.78 -10.55
CA ILE A 60 -34.10 -8.22 -11.89
C ILE A 60 -32.95 -7.36 -12.42
N VAL A 61 -32.18 -7.92 -13.35
CA VAL A 61 -31.05 -7.23 -13.99
C VAL A 61 -31.35 -6.84 -15.44
N SER A 62 -30.72 -5.77 -15.90
CA SER A 62 -30.76 -5.29 -17.28
C SER A 62 -29.92 -6.15 -18.22
N ASP A 63 -30.10 -5.98 -19.54
CA ASP A 63 -29.23 -6.57 -20.56
C ASP A 63 -27.77 -6.16 -20.38
N ARG A 64 -27.51 -4.92 -19.95
CA ARG A 64 -26.17 -4.37 -19.74
C ARG A 64 -25.47 -5.04 -18.57
N PHE A 65 -26.16 -5.22 -17.44
CA PHE A 65 -25.61 -5.94 -16.29
C PHE A 65 -25.36 -7.41 -16.60
N PHE A 66 -26.31 -8.09 -17.26
CA PHE A 66 -26.10 -9.48 -17.64
C PHE A 66 -24.93 -9.63 -18.61
N ASN A 67 -24.81 -8.75 -19.62
CA ASN A 67 -23.72 -8.77 -20.58
C ASN A 67 -22.35 -8.56 -19.92
N PHE A 68 -22.28 -7.65 -18.92
CA PHE A 68 -21.10 -7.50 -18.08
C PHE A 68 -20.75 -8.81 -17.35
N LEU A 69 -21.73 -9.41 -16.66
CA LEU A 69 -21.53 -10.64 -15.90
C LEU A 69 -21.12 -11.83 -16.81
N ALA A 70 -21.69 -11.89 -18.02
CA ALA A 70 -21.40 -12.91 -19.02
C ALA A 70 -20.08 -12.67 -19.77
N GLY A 71 -19.44 -11.51 -19.60
CA GLY A 71 -18.23 -11.13 -20.31
C GLY A 71 -18.44 -10.97 -21.82
N GLY A 72 -19.54 -10.33 -22.22
CA GLY A 72 -19.88 -10.11 -23.63
C GLY A 72 -20.71 -11.20 -24.29
N LYS A 73 -21.00 -12.30 -23.58
CA LYS A 73 -21.72 -13.48 -24.12
C LYS A 73 -23.22 -13.39 -23.90
N ALA A 74 -24.00 -13.99 -24.81
CA ALA A 74 -25.46 -14.05 -24.70
C ALA A 74 -25.95 -14.98 -23.56
N THR A 75 -25.12 -15.95 -23.15
CA THR A 75 -25.45 -16.92 -22.10
C THR A 75 -24.23 -17.25 -21.24
N ILE A 76 -24.48 -17.73 -20.02
CA ILE A 76 -23.47 -18.20 -19.05
C ILE A 76 -23.68 -19.71 -18.84
N LEU A 77 -22.60 -20.48 -18.79
CA LEU A 77 -22.64 -21.88 -18.35
C LEU A 77 -22.99 -21.93 -16.86
N PHE A 78 -23.89 -22.81 -16.43
CA PHE A 78 -24.23 -22.93 -15.01
C PHE A 78 -22.99 -23.17 -14.14
N ASP A 79 -22.08 -24.03 -14.59
CA ASP A 79 -20.84 -24.35 -13.88
C ASP A 79 -19.85 -23.16 -13.81
N ASP A 80 -19.99 -22.16 -14.70
CA ASP A 80 -19.16 -20.94 -14.68
C ASP A 80 -19.71 -19.85 -13.77
N PHE A 81 -20.96 -19.96 -13.28
CA PHE A 81 -21.64 -18.85 -12.59
C PHE A 81 -20.91 -18.38 -11.34
N GLU A 82 -20.35 -19.30 -10.54
CA GLU A 82 -19.54 -18.94 -9.37
C GLU A 82 -18.35 -18.05 -9.73
N SER A 83 -17.65 -18.36 -10.84
CA SER A 83 -16.52 -17.54 -11.30
C SER A 83 -16.97 -16.13 -11.70
N LYS A 84 -18.18 -15.99 -12.26
CA LYS A 84 -18.76 -14.69 -12.64
C LYS A 84 -19.16 -13.88 -11.41
N VAL A 85 -19.76 -14.51 -10.41
CA VAL A 85 -20.09 -13.88 -9.13
C VAL A 85 -18.81 -13.47 -8.38
N HIS A 86 -17.78 -14.32 -8.37
CA HIS A 86 -16.49 -13.99 -7.77
C HIS A 86 -15.84 -12.78 -8.45
N GLU A 87 -15.88 -12.69 -9.78
CA GLU A 87 -15.37 -11.54 -10.54
C GLU A 87 -16.12 -10.25 -10.19
N PHE A 88 -17.46 -10.31 -10.15
CA PHE A 88 -18.30 -9.19 -9.73
C PHE A 88 -17.99 -8.76 -8.30
N HIS A 89 -17.85 -9.71 -7.37
CA HIS A 89 -17.47 -9.43 -5.98
C HIS A 89 -16.13 -8.74 -5.89
N ARG A 90 -15.12 -9.20 -6.63
CA ARG A 90 -13.81 -8.56 -6.61
C ARG A 90 -13.91 -7.08 -6.95
N LEU A 91 -14.63 -6.77 -8.03
CA LEU A 91 -14.86 -5.38 -8.47
C LEU A 91 -15.75 -4.60 -7.48
N ALA A 92 -16.76 -5.24 -6.90
CA ALA A 92 -17.61 -4.64 -5.87
C ALA A 92 -16.83 -4.28 -4.61
N MET A 93 -15.89 -5.11 -4.16
CA MET A 93 -15.00 -4.79 -3.03
C MET A 93 -14.07 -3.61 -3.36
N LEU A 94 -13.56 -3.56 -4.59
CA LEU A 94 -12.63 -2.52 -5.04
C LEU A 94 -13.26 -1.14 -5.12
N GLN A 95 -14.50 -1.06 -5.64
CA GLN A 95 -15.17 0.21 -5.96
C GLN A 95 -16.26 0.62 -4.97
N PHE A 96 -16.95 -0.34 -4.35
CA PHE A 96 -18.16 -0.05 -3.58
C PHE A 96 -18.08 -0.46 -2.12
N GLY A 97 -17.11 -1.31 -1.73
CA GLY A 97 -17.00 -1.76 -0.33
C GLY A 97 -18.21 -2.54 0.19
N SER A 98 -19.16 -2.92 -0.67
CA SER A 98 -20.39 -3.63 -0.32
C SER A 98 -20.97 -4.35 -1.54
N PHE A 99 -21.27 -5.64 -1.37
CA PHE A 99 -21.90 -6.45 -2.42
C PHE A 99 -23.35 -6.02 -2.65
N ARG A 100 -24.09 -5.75 -1.57
CA ARG A 100 -25.50 -5.36 -1.65
C ARG A 100 -25.65 -4.00 -2.32
N PHE A 101 -24.84 -3.03 -1.90
CA PHE A 101 -24.84 -1.70 -2.49
C PHE A 101 -24.48 -1.78 -3.98
N ALA A 102 -23.38 -2.46 -4.33
CA ALA A 102 -22.97 -2.63 -5.72
C ALA A 102 -24.08 -3.25 -6.59
N PHE A 103 -24.72 -4.33 -6.13
CA PHE A 103 -25.81 -4.96 -6.88
C PHE A 103 -27.01 -4.01 -7.05
N ASN A 104 -27.49 -3.39 -5.97
CA ASN A 104 -28.60 -2.45 -6.01
C ASN A 104 -28.32 -1.20 -6.84
N TYR A 105 -27.06 -0.78 -6.91
CA TYR A 105 -26.66 0.37 -7.71
C TYR A 105 -26.56 -0.01 -9.19
N LEU A 106 -26.03 -1.19 -9.52
CA LEU A 106 -25.66 -1.56 -10.89
C LEU A 106 -26.72 -2.36 -11.65
N HIS A 107 -27.66 -3.03 -10.97
CA HIS A 107 -28.54 -4.03 -11.60
C HIS A 107 -29.31 -3.50 -12.82
N ASN A 108 -29.61 -2.19 -12.86
CA ASN A 108 -30.33 -1.54 -13.95
C ASN A 108 -29.56 -0.36 -14.59
N LYS A 109 -28.24 -0.29 -14.43
CA LYS A 109 -27.42 0.77 -15.02
C LYS A 109 -27.15 0.51 -16.50
N ASP A 110 -27.07 1.59 -17.28
CA ASP A 110 -26.80 1.52 -18.71
C ASP A 110 -25.34 1.16 -19.02
N ASN A 111 -24.39 1.63 -18.20
CA ASN A 111 -22.96 1.40 -18.39
C ASN A 111 -22.30 0.81 -17.14
N VAL A 112 -22.54 -0.47 -16.87
CA VAL A 112 -22.04 -1.16 -15.66
C VAL A 112 -20.51 -1.13 -15.55
N LEU A 113 -19.78 -1.23 -16.67
CA LEU A 113 -18.31 -1.24 -16.62
C LEU A 113 -17.73 0.11 -16.19
N SER A 114 -18.27 1.24 -16.67
CA SER A 114 -17.75 2.56 -16.31
C SER A 114 -17.94 2.88 -14.82
N GLU A 115 -18.97 2.32 -14.20
CA GLU A 115 -19.25 2.52 -12.77
C GLU A 115 -18.17 1.92 -11.85
N PHE A 116 -17.35 0.98 -12.36
CA PHE A 116 -16.15 0.51 -11.65
C PHE A 116 -14.95 1.47 -11.74
N GLY A 117 -15.14 2.65 -12.34
CA GLY A 117 -14.16 3.74 -12.38
C GLY A 117 -12.83 3.28 -12.97
N ASN A 118 -11.74 3.62 -12.29
CA ASN A 118 -10.40 3.23 -12.75
C ASN A 118 -10.24 1.71 -12.84
N TRP A 119 -10.92 0.90 -12.02
CA TRP A 119 -10.75 -0.56 -12.00
C TRP A 119 -11.26 -1.27 -13.27
N SER A 120 -12.07 -0.61 -14.09
CA SER A 120 -12.52 -1.15 -15.38
C SER A 120 -11.50 -0.96 -16.52
N LYS A 121 -10.51 -0.08 -16.34
CA LYS A 121 -9.49 0.18 -17.35
C LYS A 121 -8.57 -1.02 -17.50
N LYS A 122 -8.37 -1.46 -18.75
CA LYS A 122 -7.48 -2.57 -19.08
C LYS A 122 -6.03 -2.20 -18.81
N SER A 123 -5.28 -3.14 -18.25
CA SER A 123 -3.85 -2.94 -17.96
C SER A 123 -3.03 -2.58 -19.21
N SER A 124 -3.35 -3.18 -20.35
CA SER A 124 -2.70 -2.87 -21.64
C SER A 124 -2.82 -1.40 -22.03
N ASP A 125 -3.98 -0.81 -21.76
CA ASP A 125 -4.30 0.56 -22.20
C ASP A 125 -3.61 1.57 -21.29
N LEU A 126 -3.59 1.30 -19.98
CA LEU A 126 -2.80 2.07 -19.02
C LEU A 126 -1.31 2.01 -19.33
N ILE A 127 -0.75 0.83 -19.59
CA ILE A 127 0.68 0.71 -19.94
C ILE A 127 1.01 1.54 -21.19
N LYS A 128 0.13 1.52 -22.21
CA LYS A 128 0.29 2.37 -23.40
C LYS A 128 0.20 3.86 -23.06
N GLU A 129 -0.78 4.28 -22.24
CA GLU A 129 -0.92 5.66 -21.76
C GLU A 129 0.40 6.13 -21.13
N PHE A 130 0.95 5.36 -20.18
CA PHE A 130 2.20 5.67 -19.51
C PHE A 130 3.41 5.74 -20.45
N LYS A 131 3.53 4.79 -21.38
CA LYS A 131 4.64 4.76 -22.35
C LYS A 131 4.60 5.93 -23.34
N ASN A 132 3.40 6.38 -23.70
CA ASN A 132 3.19 7.46 -24.66
C ASN A 132 3.26 8.85 -24.04
N ARG A 133 3.46 8.98 -22.72
CA ARG A 133 3.56 10.29 -22.09
C ARG A 133 4.79 11.04 -22.56
N GLN A 134 4.61 12.35 -22.76
CA GLN A 134 5.70 13.24 -23.10
C GLN A 134 6.69 13.34 -21.94
N LYS A 135 7.96 13.56 -22.28
CA LYS A 135 8.98 13.88 -21.28
C LYS A 135 8.66 15.25 -20.65
N PRO A 136 8.96 15.45 -19.36
CA PRO A 136 8.79 16.76 -18.75
C PRO A 136 9.70 17.79 -19.44
N ILE A 137 9.34 19.07 -19.34
CA ILE A 137 10.17 20.17 -19.84
C ILE A 137 11.56 20.13 -19.19
N ARG A 138 11.62 19.74 -17.92
CA ARG A 138 12.83 19.57 -17.13
C ARG A 138 12.67 18.43 -16.13
N ASP A 139 13.71 17.62 -15.95
CA ASP A 139 13.81 16.66 -14.86
C ASP A 139 14.52 17.30 -13.64
N PRO A 140 14.19 16.89 -12.40
CA PRO A 140 14.90 17.32 -11.20
C PRO A 140 16.40 17.05 -11.30
N GLU A 141 17.19 18.10 -11.03
CA GLU A 141 18.63 18.00 -10.90
C GLU A 141 19.00 17.06 -9.76
N GLN A 142 19.93 16.16 -10.03
CA GLN A 142 20.46 15.27 -8.99
C GLN A 142 21.46 16.05 -8.12
N ILE A 143 21.18 16.08 -6.82
CA ILE A 143 22.09 16.56 -5.79
C ILE A 143 22.92 15.36 -5.31
N ASP A 144 24.22 15.56 -5.15
CA ASP A 144 25.15 14.51 -4.75
C ASP A 144 24.77 13.94 -3.38
N GLU A 145 24.96 12.62 -3.24
CA GLU A 145 24.54 11.88 -2.05
C GLU A 145 25.17 12.44 -0.76
N SER A 146 26.42 12.89 -0.83
CA SER A 146 27.14 13.52 0.29
C SER A 146 26.54 14.86 0.70
N ASP A 147 25.84 15.54 -0.21
CA ASP A 147 25.32 16.89 -0.02
C ASP A 147 23.84 16.93 0.35
N LEU A 148 23.11 15.80 0.27
CA LEU A 148 21.66 15.77 0.51
C LEU A 148 21.27 16.29 1.89
N HIS A 149 22.07 15.98 2.91
CA HIS A 149 21.82 16.45 4.27
C HIS A 149 21.80 17.99 4.34
N LEU A 150 22.52 18.70 3.45
CA LEU A 150 22.58 20.18 3.37
C LEU A 150 21.23 20.86 3.08
N LEU A 151 20.24 20.09 2.61
CA LEU A 151 18.86 20.56 2.44
C LEU A 151 18.05 20.55 3.75
N GLY A 152 18.56 19.88 4.78
CA GLY A 152 17.97 19.85 6.11
C GLY A 152 18.05 21.20 6.82
N TYR A 153 17.17 21.37 7.82
CA TYR A 153 17.04 22.60 8.60
C TYR A 153 18.04 22.72 9.75
N LEU A 154 18.57 21.60 10.25
CA LEU A 154 19.39 21.53 11.45
C LEU A 154 20.90 21.70 11.17
N ILE A 155 21.27 22.39 10.09
CA ILE A 155 22.67 22.56 9.72
C ILE A 155 23.16 23.93 10.15
N SER A 156 23.93 23.92 11.24
CA SER A 156 24.71 25.04 11.75
C SER A 156 26.10 25.04 11.13
N ASP A 157 26.41 26.11 10.39
CA ASP A 157 27.70 26.81 10.24
C ASP A 157 29.01 26.06 9.85
N GLU A 158 29.04 24.73 9.71
CA GLU A 158 30.28 23.99 9.39
C GLU A 158 30.64 23.93 7.89
N VAL A 159 29.70 24.28 7.00
CA VAL A 159 29.89 24.17 5.55
C VAL A 159 30.07 25.56 4.94
N GLY A 160 31.07 25.73 4.07
CA GLY A 160 31.32 26.99 3.38
C GLY A 160 30.05 27.55 2.75
N LYS A 161 29.67 28.79 3.11
CA LYS A 161 28.40 29.45 2.72
C LYS A 161 28.07 29.33 1.23
N LYS A 162 29.09 29.33 0.36
CA LYS A 162 28.95 29.18 -1.09
C LYS A 162 28.47 27.79 -1.51
N HIS A 163 29.03 26.71 -0.95
CA HIS A 163 28.61 25.34 -1.28
C HIS A 163 27.18 25.07 -0.84
N LEU A 164 26.85 25.44 0.40
CA LEU A 164 25.50 25.35 0.95
C LEU A 164 24.48 26.08 0.07
N LYS A 165 24.80 27.32 -0.35
CA LYS A 165 23.96 28.11 -1.24
C LYS A 165 23.72 27.39 -2.58
N ASN A 166 24.77 26.89 -3.23
CA ASN A 166 24.66 26.17 -4.51
C ASN A 166 23.76 24.93 -4.41
N VAL A 167 23.90 24.13 -3.35
CA VAL A 167 23.10 22.92 -3.14
C VAL A 167 21.63 23.26 -2.88
N ARG A 168 21.35 24.29 -2.08
CA ARG A 168 19.99 24.76 -1.82
C ARG A 168 19.33 25.38 -3.06
N GLU A 169 20.09 26.09 -3.89
CA GLU A 169 19.59 26.59 -5.18
C GLU A 169 19.20 25.45 -6.13
N LYS A 170 19.96 24.34 -6.18
CA LYS A 170 19.53 23.13 -6.91
C LYS A 170 18.20 22.60 -6.36
N GLY A 171 18.08 22.49 -5.04
CA GLY A 171 16.86 22.02 -4.39
C GLY A 171 15.64 22.92 -4.64
N GLN A 172 15.85 24.24 -4.73
CA GLN A 172 14.80 25.22 -5.10
C GLN A 172 14.37 25.07 -6.56
N ARG A 173 15.29 24.84 -7.49
CA ARG A 173 14.93 24.56 -8.89
C ARG A 173 14.18 23.24 -9.03
N ASN A 174 14.50 22.25 -8.20
CA ASN A 174 13.74 21.00 -8.12
C ASN A 174 12.32 21.23 -7.58
N PHE A 175 12.15 22.09 -6.57
CA PHE A 175 10.84 22.52 -6.08
C PHE A 175 9.96 23.08 -7.21
N GLU A 176 10.48 24.00 -8.02
CA GLU A 176 9.80 24.55 -9.19
C GLU A 176 9.49 23.49 -10.26
N THR A 177 10.42 22.54 -10.45
CA THR A 177 10.25 21.42 -11.38
C THR A 177 9.09 20.52 -10.96
N TYR A 178 8.99 20.17 -9.68
CA TYR A 178 7.87 19.36 -9.17
C TYR A 178 6.52 20.08 -9.28
N LEU A 179 6.49 21.40 -9.04
CA LEU A 179 5.27 22.19 -9.24
C LEU A 179 4.81 22.22 -10.70
N SER A 180 5.76 22.31 -11.64
CA SER A 180 5.49 22.43 -13.08
C SER A 180 5.24 21.10 -13.81
N TYR A 181 5.46 19.96 -13.16
CA TYR A 181 4.99 18.68 -13.70
C TYR A 181 3.48 18.76 -13.99
N ASP A 182 3.00 18.13 -15.07
CA ASP A 182 1.58 18.00 -15.41
C ASP A 182 0.91 16.84 -14.66
N TYR A 183 1.66 15.76 -14.41
CA TYR A 183 1.24 14.65 -13.56
C TYR A 183 2.34 14.19 -12.60
N LEU A 184 1.90 13.59 -11.49
CA LEU A 184 2.73 12.89 -10.52
C LEU A 184 2.13 11.51 -10.27
N ASP A 185 2.94 10.46 -10.31
CA ASP A 185 2.45 9.09 -10.14
C ASP A 185 2.65 8.59 -8.71
N VAL A 186 3.82 8.88 -8.11
CA VAL A 186 4.19 8.38 -6.78
C VAL A 186 4.66 9.49 -5.87
N TYR A 187 4.04 9.62 -4.70
CA TYR A 187 4.55 10.43 -3.60
C TYR A 187 5.43 9.57 -2.69
N VAL A 188 6.61 10.05 -2.29
CA VAL A 188 7.46 9.35 -1.32
C VAL A 188 7.33 10.00 0.05
N ALA A 189 6.66 9.30 0.97
CA ALA A 189 6.48 9.74 2.35
C ALA A 189 7.63 9.21 3.22
N THR A 190 8.38 10.12 3.85
CA THR A 190 9.62 9.81 4.56
C THR A 190 9.83 10.75 5.75
N SER A 191 10.69 10.36 6.68
CA SER A 191 11.26 11.24 7.70
C SER A 191 12.77 11.35 7.45
N MET A 192 13.30 12.57 7.52
CA MET A 192 14.73 12.86 7.26
C MET A 192 15.24 13.82 8.34
N ARG A 193 15.32 13.31 9.57
CA ARG A 193 15.79 14.04 10.74
C ARG A 193 17.30 13.91 10.92
N GLU A 194 17.85 12.78 10.50
CA GLU A 194 19.25 12.43 10.70
C GLU A 194 20.04 12.42 9.38
N LYS A 195 21.34 12.73 9.42
CA LYS A 195 22.17 12.86 8.20
C LYS A 195 22.16 11.60 7.33
N TRP A 196 22.21 10.40 7.94
CA TRP A 196 22.20 9.14 7.19
C TRP A 196 20.85 8.83 6.52
N GLU A 197 19.74 9.41 7.00
CA GLU A 197 18.42 9.14 6.45
C GLU A 197 18.25 9.73 5.05
N TYR A 198 18.79 10.92 4.80
CA TYR A 198 18.82 11.51 3.45
C TYR A 198 19.47 10.56 2.44
N VAL A 199 20.60 9.97 2.83
CA VAL A 199 21.36 9.02 2.02
C VAL A 199 20.58 7.72 1.82
N ASP A 200 20.04 7.14 2.89
CA ASP A 200 19.31 5.88 2.83
C ASP A 200 18.03 5.99 1.99
N VAL A 201 17.29 7.09 2.15
CA VAL A 201 16.08 7.39 1.38
C VAL A 201 16.41 7.61 -0.10
N HIS A 202 17.44 8.38 -0.42
CA HIS A 202 17.85 8.61 -1.81
C HIS A 202 18.29 7.31 -2.49
N ARG A 203 19.10 6.49 -1.81
CA ARG A 203 19.52 5.18 -2.30
C ARG A 203 18.34 4.24 -2.51
N LEU A 204 17.35 4.28 -1.62
CA LEU A 204 16.12 3.51 -1.78
C LEU A 204 15.32 3.98 -2.98
N CYS A 205 15.08 5.28 -3.11
CA CYS A 205 14.36 5.87 -4.25
C CYS A 205 15.04 5.47 -5.57
N ASN A 206 16.36 5.59 -5.66
CA ASN A 206 17.14 5.11 -6.80
C ASN A 206 16.90 3.63 -7.09
N LYS A 207 16.95 2.74 -6.08
CA LYS A 207 16.73 1.30 -6.28
C LYS A 207 15.30 0.99 -6.75
N VAL A 208 14.29 1.71 -6.26
CA VAL A 208 12.88 1.51 -6.63
C VAL A 208 12.61 2.06 -8.02
N PHE A 209 12.92 3.34 -8.27
CA PHE A 209 12.49 4.04 -9.47
C PHE A 209 13.40 3.85 -10.68
N LYS A 210 14.68 3.48 -10.48
CA LYS A 210 15.54 3.00 -11.58
C LYS A 210 15.28 1.53 -11.95
N ASN A 211 14.39 0.85 -11.24
CA ASN A 211 13.97 -0.50 -11.61
C ASN A 211 13.35 -0.49 -13.01
N ARG A 212 13.75 -1.47 -13.84
CA ARG A 212 13.32 -1.58 -15.24
C ARG A 212 11.80 -1.48 -15.41
N LEU A 213 11.01 -2.07 -14.51
CA LEU A 213 9.55 -2.06 -14.59
C LEU A 213 8.95 -0.65 -14.56
N LEU A 214 9.48 0.25 -13.72
CA LEU A 214 8.97 1.61 -13.60
C LEU A 214 9.57 2.53 -14.67
N ARG A 215 10.86 2.35 -14.99
CA ARG A 215 11.54 3.12 -16.04
C ARG A 215 10.89 2.95 -17.41
N GLU A 216 10.48 1.72 -17.76
CA GLU A 216 9.86 1.42 -19.06
C GLU A 216 8.47 2.04 -19.25
N ILE A 217 7.84 2.56 -18.20
CA ILE A 217 6.53 3.21 -18.25
C ILE A 217 6.60 4.69 -17.81
N ASN A 218 7.78 5.31 -17.81
CA ASN A 218 7.97 6.75 -17.55
C ASN A 218 7.31 7.27 -16.26
N VAL A 219 7.41 6.51 -15.16
CA VAL A 219 6.86 6.92 -13.85
C VAL A 219 7.52 8.21 -13.36
N ARG A 220 6.71 9.20 -12.96
CA ARG A 220 7.18 10.41 -12.27
C ARG A 220 6.87 10.33 -10.79
N TYR A 221 7.85 10.62 -9.95
CA TYR A 221 7.72 10.56 -8.50
C TYR A 221 8.31 11.80 -7.85
N PHE A 222 7.82 12.10 -6.65
CA PHE A 222 8.33 13.18 -5.82
C PHE A 222 9.41 12.61 -4.91
N ASP A 223 10.67 13.04 -5.12
CA ASP A 223 11.79 12.69 -4.24
C ASP A 223 12.02 13.83 -3.23
N PRO A 224 11.59 13.68 -1.97
CA PRO A 224 11.76 14.72 -0.96
C PRO A 224 13.24 14.98 -0.64
N THR A 225 14.16 14.04 -0.92
CA THR A 225 15.61 14.24 -0.69
C THR A 225 16.22 15.26 -1.65
N GLN A 226 15.54 15.56 -2.76
CA GLN A 226 16.02 16.47 -3.80
C GLN A 226 15.35 17.83 -3.75
N ASN A 227 14.38 18.03 -2.84
CA ASN A 227 13.52 19.20 -2.79
C ASN A 227 13.94 20.14 -1.65
N TYR A 228 14.00 21.45 -1.93
CA TYR A 228 14.27 22.45 -0.91
C TYR A 228 13.49 23.73 -1.14
N HIS A 229 13.13 24.35 -0.02
CA HIS A 229 12.65 25.72 0.09
C HIS A 229 13.01 26.22 1.49
N ASP A 230 13.29 27.50 1.66
CA ASP A 230 13.56 28.11 2.97
C ASP A 230 12.29 28.26 3.84
N ASN A 231 11.14 28.51 3.23
CA ASN A 231 9.85 28.69 3.87
C ASN A 231 9.15 27.35 4.20
N SER A 232 8.87 27.12 5.48
CA SER A 232 8.17 25.93 5.98
C SER A 232 6.74 25.81 5.46
N ILE A 233 6.04 26.92 5.23
CA ILE A 233 4.68 26.95 4.66
C ILE A 233 4.73 26.42 3.22
N ALA A 234 5.67 26.93 2.41
CA ALA A 234 5.81 26.50 1.02
C ALA A 234 6.10 24.99 0.91
N LYS A 235 6.91 24.46 1.84
CA LYS A 235 7.17 23.02 1.94
C LYS A 235 5.94 22.19 2.30
N GLY A 236 5.19 22.61 3.32
CA GLY A 236 3.94 21.93 3.68
C GLY A 236 2.93 21.94 2.52
N LEU A 237 2.82 23.07 1.81
CA LEU A 237 1.91 23.20 0.67
C LEU A 237 2.33 22.32 -0.51
N ILE A 238 3.63 22.25 -0.86
CA ILE A 238 4.07 21.36 -1.95
C ILE A 238 3.88 19.91 -1.57
N GLU A 239 4.20 19.48 -0.34
CA GLU A 239 4.01 18.09 0.10
C GLU A 239 2.52 17.69 0.03
N GLY A 240 1.64 18.55 0.54
CA GLY A 240 0.18 18.35 0.44
C GLY A 240 -0.31 18.29 -1.00
N LEU A 241 0.19 19.17 -1.87
CA LEU A 241 -0.15 19.18 -3.29
C LEU A 241 0.37 17.92 -4.00
N MET A 242 1.63 17.53 -3.78
CA MET A 242 2.21 16.32 -4.38
C MET A 242 1.47 15.07 -3.93
N LEU A 243 1.13 14.96 -2.64
CA LEU A 243 0.32 13.88 -2.10
C LEU A 243 -1.09 13.85 -2.76
N LYS A 244 -1.72 15.02 -2.94
CA LYS A 244 -3.02 15.14 -3.64
C LYS A 244 -2.92 14.80 -5.13
N ARG A 245 -1.79 15.05 -5.79
CA ARG A 245 -1.59 14.77 -7.21
C ARG A 245 -1.16 13.34 -7.51
N ALA A 246 -0.39 12.72 -6.63
CA ALA A 246 0.11 11.36 -6.80
C ALA A 246 -1.02 10.34 -6.96
N ARG A 247 -0.79 9.27 -7.72
CA ARG A 247 -1.73 8.14 -7.87
C ARG A 247 -1.62 7.14 -6.71
N CYS A 248 -0.44 7.03 -6.11
CA CYS A 248 -0.20 6.23 -4.90
C CYS A 248 0.97 6.80 -4.09
N THR A 249 1.12 6.34 -2.85
CA THR A 249 2.23 6.75 -1.97
C THR A 249 3.16 5.57 -1.68
N LEU A 250 4.47 5.78 -1.82
CA LEU A 250 5.50 4.93 -1.23
C LEU A 250 5.83 5.48 0.17
N TYR A 251 5.34 4.81 1.19
CA TYR A 251 5.55 5.20 2.60
C TYR A 251 6.73 4.43 3.17
N LEU A 252 7.75 5.13 3.65
CA LEU A 252 8.97 4.52 4.17
C LEU A 252 8.87 4.36 5.69
N VAL A 253 8.80 3.13 6.20
CA VAL A 253 8.93 2.91 7.66
C VAL A 253 10.38 3.13 8.07
N GLN A 254 10.59 3.94 9.10
CA GLN A 254 11.89 4.32 9.64
C GLN A 254 11.84 4.35 11.17
N GLU A 255 13.00 4.38 11.80
CA GLU A 255 13.14 4.40 13.26
C GLU A 255 12.72 5.76 13.86
N THR A 256 12.78 6.83 13.06
CA THR A 256 12.46 8.20 13.45
C THR A 256 11.09 8.66 12.95
N ASP A 257 10.18 7.71 12.69
CA ASP A 257 8.82 7.95 12.20
C ASP A 257 8.14 9.08 12.99
N THR A 258 7.42 9.93 12.27
CA THR A 258 6.79 11.14 12.82
C THR A 258 5.28 11.11 12.63
N MET A 259 4.57 11.87 13.48
CA MET A 259 3.13 12.12 13.30
C MET A 259 2.82 12.69 11.91
N GLY A 260 3.68 13.58 11.38
CA GLY A 260 3.54 14.13 10.04
C GLY A 260 3.47 13.03 8.98
N LYS A 261 4.42 12.09 9.02
CA LYS A 261 4.45 10.97 8.08
C LYS A 261 3.25 10.02 8.21
N ASP A 262 2.81 9.72 9.43
CA ASP A 262 1.61 8.91 9.65
C ASP A 262 0.34 9.61 9.14
N SER A 263 0.29 10.95 9.23
CA SER A 263 -0.78 11.75 8.65
C SER A 263 -0.80 11.69 7.12
N GLU A 264 0.36 11.61 6.47
CA GLU A 264 0.45 11.43 5.01
C GLU A 264 -0.07 10.05 4.58
N MET A 265 0.24 9.00 5.33
CA MET A 265 -0.32 7.67 5.10
C MET A 265 -1.85 7.69 5.23
N ALA A 266 -2.38 8.23 6.33
CA ALA A 266 -3.81 8.30 6.56
C ALA A 266 -4.52 9.14 5.48
N SER A 267 -3.97 10.31 5.15
CA SER A 267 -4.50 11.20 4.11
C SER A 267 -4.49 10.54 2.73
N THR A 268 -3.45 9.78 2.39
CA THR A 268 -3.40 9.03 1.13
C THR A 268 -4.55 8.02 1.05
N LEU A 269 -4.72 7.21 2.10
CA LEU A 269 -5.77 6.17 2.13
C LEU A 269 -7.18 6.79 2.14
N ALA A 270 -7.38 7.89 2.86
CA ALA A 270 -8.65 8.62 2.92
C ALA A 270 -9.05 9.27 1.58
N GLN A 271 -8.10 9.41 0.64
CA GLN A 271 -8.34 9.86 -0.73
C GLN A 271 -8.61 8.70 -1.71
N GLY A 272 -8.76 7.46 -1.23
CA GLY A 272 -8.96 6.30 -2.12
C GLY A 272 -7.68 5.76 -2.76
N LYS A 273 -6.52 6.32 -2.41
CA LYS A 273 -5.24 5.99 -3.06
C LYS A 273 -4.51 4.87 -2.33
N PRO A 274 -3.87 3.95 -3.06
CA PRO A 274 -3.06 2.91 -2.44
C PRO A 274 -1.84 3.48 -1.72
N VAL A 275 -1.55 2.94 -0.53
CA VAL A 275 -0.27 3.14 0.15
C VAL A 275 0.56 1.86 0.05
N ILE A 276 1.76 2.00 -0.48
CA ILE A 276 2.79 0.95 -0.50
C ILE A 276 3.76 1.27 0.65
N ALA A 277 3.63 0.58 1.78
CA ALA A 277 4.53 0.74 2.91
C ALA A 277 5.79 -0.11 2.69
N TYR A 278 6.94 0.54 2.46
CA TYR A 278 8.24 -0.14 2.45
C TYR A 278 8.76 -0.28 3.88
N VAL A 279 8.98 -1.53 4.29
CA VAL A 279 9.52 -1.86 5.60
C VAL A 279 10.72 -2.79 5.39
N PRO A 280 11.97 -2.33 5.60
CA PRO A 280 13.17 -3.09 5.29
C PRO A 280 13.19 -4.50 5.87
N LYS A 281 13.48 -5.52 5.05
CA LYS A 281 13.88 -6.85 5.56
C LYS A 281 15.38 -6.88 5.77
N ILE A 282 15.78 -6.86 7.03
CA ILE A 282 17.18 -6.86 7.43
C ILE A 282 17.74 -8.28 7.37
N ASN A 283 18.84 -8.46 6.64
CA ASN A 283 19.71 -9.64 6.75
C ASN A 283 20.85 -9.28 7.72
N ARG A 284 20.87 -9.87 8.92
CA ARG A 284 21.82 -9.52 9.98
C ARG A 284 23.28 -9.51 9.52
N LYS A 285 23.74 -10.57 8.86
CA LYS A 285 25.15 -10.68 8.40
C LYS A 285 25.52 -9.57 7.42
N ARG A 286 24.67 -9.33 6.41
CA ARG A 286 24.88 -8.23 5.45
C ARG A 286 24.86 -6.89 6.16
N ARG A 287 23.91 -6.68 7.07
CA ARG A 287 23.75 -5.41 7.77
C ARG A 287 24.92 -5.10 8.70
N GLN A 288 25.45 -6.10 9.40
CA GLN A 288 26.69 -5.95 10.18
C GLN A 288 27.86 -5.47 9.32
N ASN A 289 28.00 -5.97 8.09
CA ASN A 289 29.06 -5.51 7.17
C ASN A 289 28.84 -4.07 6.68
N GLU A 290 27.59 -3.64 6.53
CA GLU A 290 27.24 -2.25 6.20
C GLU A 290 27.53 -1.32 7.39
N LEU A 291 27.13 -1.71 8.62
CA LEU A 291 27.37 -0.95 9.84
C LEU A 291 28.86 -0.76 10.16
N ARG A 292 29.72 -1.73 9.82
CA ARG A 292 31.19 -1.59 9.97
C ARG A 292 31.80 -0.47 9.12
N LYS A 293 31.14 -0.12 8.01
CA LYS A 293 31.57 0.94 7.07
C LYS A 293 30.94 2.29 7.42
N MET A 294 29.97 2.31 8.31
CA MET A 294 29.29 3.53 8.76
C MET A 294 30.21 4.31 9.71
N PRO A 295 30.22 5.66 9.63
CA PRO A 295 30.87 6.50 10.64
C PRO A 295 30.37 6.15 12.04
N LEU A 296 31.27 6.08 13.03
CA LEU A 296 30.91 5.68 14.40
C LEU A 296 29.85 6.60 15.03
N GLU A 297 29.89 7.90 14.72
CA GLU A 297 28.88 8.87 15.17
C GLU A 297 27.45 8.42 14.78
N PHE A 298 27.24 8.07 13.51
CA PHE A 298 25.92 7.61 13.02
C PHE A 298 25.53 6.27 13.63
N LEU A 299 26.51 5.38 13.87
CA LEU A 299 26.26 4.11 14.53
C LEU A 299 25.77 4.33 15.98
N LEU A 300 26.37 5.27 16.71
CA LEU A 300 25.97 5.59 18.09
C LEU A 300 24.60 6.27 18.15
N GLN A 301 24.32 7.21 17.24
CA GLN A 301 23.01 7.84 17.15
C GLN A 301 21.92 6.81 16.83
N LYS A 302 22.17 5.91 15.88
CA LYS A 302 21.26 4.79 15.58
C LYS A 302 21.10 3.84 16.77
N ALA A 303 22.17 3.55 17.51
CA ALA A 303 22.10 2.74 18.72
C ALA A 303 21.26 3.40 19.82
N ASP A 304 21.32 4.72 19.97
CA ASP A 304 20.45 5.48 20.89
C ASP A 304 18.98 5.44 20.50
N LEU A 305 18.67 5.50 19.21
CA LEU A 305 17.29 5.35 18.74
C LEU A 305 16.77 3.93 19.02
N LEU A 306 17.57 2.92 18.71
CA LEU A 306 17.15 1.51 18.83
C LEU A 306 17.06 1.04 20.29
N ARG A 307 17.80 1.62 21.23
CA ARG A 307 17.71 1.19 22.64
C ARG A 307 16.32 1.48 23.22
N LYS A 308 15.66 2.54 22.75
CA LYS A 308 14.31 2.93 23.18
C LYS A 308 13.23 1.90 22.81
N VAL A 309 13.54 0.99 21.88
CA VAL A 309 12.63 -0.05 21.38
C VAL A 309 13.15 -1.47 21.63
N ALA A 310 14.31 -1.59 22.29
CA ALA A 310 14.96 -2.85 22.62
C ALA A 310 14.19 -3.67 23.66
N ASP A 311 14.49 -4.96 23.74
CA ASP A 311 13.95 -5.86 24.76
C ASP A 311 14.37 -5.37 26.17
N PRO A 312 13.42 -5.18 27.11
CA PRO A 312 13.73 -4.80 28.49
C PRO A 312 14.77 -5.68 29.18
N ASN A 313 14.89 -6.96 28.81
CA ASN A 313 15.86 -7.89 29.41
C ASN A 313 17.29 -7.71 28.86
N GLU A 314 17.45 -7.01 27.74
CA GLU A 314 18.74 -6.83 27.09
C GLU A 314 19.16 -5.34 26.98
N ILE A 315 18.26 -4.42 27.34
CA ILE A 315 18.47 -2.98 27.23
C ILE A 315 19.64 -2.50 28.11
N GLU A 316 19.88 -3.14 29.26
CA GLU A 316 20.96 -2.78 30.18
C GLU A 316 22.33 -3.10 29.58
N ASP A 317 22.53 -4.32 29.06
CA ASP A 317 23.75 -4.71 28.31
C ASP A 317 23.98 -3.79 27.11
N PHE A 318 22.92 -3.51 26.35
CA PHE A 318 23.03 -2.64 25.18
C PHE A 318 23.41 -1.20 25.58
N THR A 319 22.78 -0.65 26.62
CA THR A 319 23.04 0.70 27.12
C THR A 319 24.46 0.81 27.66
N SER A 320 24.90 -0.16 28.48
CA SER A 320 26.27 -0.21 29.01
C SER A 320 27.31 -0.13 27.88
N LYS A 321 27.10 -0.87 26.79
CA LYS A 321 28.02 -0.93 25.65
C LYS A 321 28.04 0.37 24.85
N VAL A 322 26.89 1.05 24.71
CA VAL A 322 26.86 2.37 24.08
C VAL A 322 27.58 3.40 24.95
N THR A 323 27.34 3.39 26.27
CA THR A 323 28.00 4.30 27.22
C THR A 323 29.52 4.10 27.20
N GLU A 324 29.99 2.86 27.25
CA GLU A 324 31.41 2.50 27.20
C GLU A 324 32.10 3.05 25.94
N ILE A 325 31.49 2.87 24.76
CA ILE A 325 32.03 3.43 23.50
C ILE A 325 31.97 4.96 23.50
N THR A 326 30.89 5.56 24.01
CA THR A 326 30.72 7.02 24.06
C THR A 326 31.78 7.67 24.96
N GLU A 327 32.08 7.07 26.12
CA GLU A 327 33.14 7.55 27.01
C GLU A 327 34.52 7.45 26.37
N ILE A 328 34.82 6.35 25.67
CA ILE A 328 36.09 6.23 24.92
C ILE A 328 36.16 7.33 23.85
N MET A 329 35.06 7.60 23.15
CA MET A 329 35.01 8.70 22.17
C MET A 329 35.30 10.06 22.80
N LEU A 330 34.74 10.35 23.97
CA LEU A 330 34.97 11.62 24.67
C LEU A 330 36.42 11.76 25.16
N LYS A 331 37.08 10.66 25.55
CA LYS A 331 38.45 10.64 26.08
C LYS A 331 39.56 10.70 25.01
N THR A 332 39.27 10.34 23.77
CA THR A 332 40.27 10.33 22.68
C THR A 332 40.37 11.73 22.05
N GLU A 333 41.54 12.34 21.87
CA GLU A 333 41.70 13.74 21.40
C GLU A 333 41.21 14.07 19.96
N ASN A 334 41.15 15.38 19.67
CA ASN A 334 40.53 16.19 18.58
C ASN A 334 40.61 15.73 17.09
N ASN A 335 41.04 14.52 16.75
CA ASN A 335 41.13 14.08 15.36
C ASN A 335 40.18 12.88 15.07
N LEU A 336 39.03 13.19 14.44
CA LEU A 336 37.95 12.22 14.13
C LEU A 336 38.43 10.96 13.38
N SER A 337 39.39 11.12 12.46
CA SER A 337 39.91 10.02 11.63
C SER A 337 40.75 9.01 12.44
N LYS A 338 41.54 9.49 13.40
CA LYS A 338 42.31 8.64 14.33
C LYS A 338 41.38 7.96 15.35
N ARG A 339 40.37 8.67 15.87
CA ARG A 339 39.32 8.14 16.76
C ARG A 339 38.63 6.90 16.21
N ASP A 340 38.14 6.98 14.97
CA ASP A 340 37.40 5.90 14.32
C ASP A 340 38.27 4.63 14.15
N SER A 341 39.57 4.82 13.94
CA SER A 341 40.54 3.73 13.79
C SER A 341 40.97 3.08 15.11
N GLU A 342 41.05 3.83 16.22
CA GLU A 342 41.44 3.30 17.54
C GLU A 342 40.30 2.59 18.25
N LEU A 343 39.07 3.08 18.14
CA LEU A 343 37.89 2.43 18.70
C LEU A 343 37.53 1.11 18.00
N LYS A 344 37.76 1.02 16.69
CA LYS A 344 37.68 -0.26 15.95
C LYS A 344 38.73 -1.28 16.41
N LYS A 345 39.77 -0.89 17.18
CA LYS A 345 40.74 -1.82 17.77
C LYS A 345 40.19 -2.55 19.00
N SER A 346 39.18 -2.02 19.70
CA SER A 346 38.42 -2.79 20.70
C SER A 346 37.42 -3.72 20.01
N LYS A 347 37.95 -4.70 19.26
CA LYS A 347 37.21 -5.56 18.33
C LYS A 347 35.98 -6.21 18.97
N LYS A 348 36.06 -6.57 20.26
CA LYS A 348 34.98 -7.26 20.97
C LYS A 348 33.78 -6.34 21.24
N ILE A 349 34.02 -5.16 21.82
CA ILE A 349 32.95 -4.21 22.19
C ILE A 349 32.30 -3.64 20.92
N TYR A 350 33.10 -3.25 19.94
CA TYR A 350 32.59 -2.71 18.67
C TYR A 350 31.80 -3.76 17.88
N SER A 351 32.27 -5.01 17.80
CA SER A 351 31.53 -6.08 17.15
C SER A 351 30.22 -6.42 17.88
N HIS A 352 30.21 -6.33 19.21
CA HIS A 352 29.00 -6.54 20.01
C HIS A 352 27.97 -5.44 19.76
N LEU A 353 28.38 -4.16 19.74
CA LEU A 353 27.50 -3.05 19.39
C LEU A 353 26.88 -3.24 18.00
N ILE A 354 27.69 -3.57 16.99
CA ILE A 354 27.21 -3.83 15.63
C ILE A 354 26.19 -4.98 15.59
N ASP A 355 26.43 -6.05 16.35
CA ASP A 355 25.48 -7.16 16.41
C ASP A 355 24.15 -6.74 17.04
N ARG A 356 24.20 -6.01 18.16
CA ARG A 356 23.01 -5.49 18.84
C ARG A 356 22.22 -4.52 17.97
N VAL A 357 22.87 -3.56 17.32
CA VAL A 357 22.24 -2.64 16.38
C VAL A 357 21.57 -3.41 15.23
N ALA A 358 22.27 -4.35 14.59
CA ALA A 358 21.69 -5.15 13.50
C ALA A 358 20.51 -6.03 13.96
N LYS A 359 20.57 -6.56 15.18
CA LYS A 359 19.49 -7.35 15.80
C LYS A 359 18.25 -6.47 16.03
N TYR A 360 18.38 -5.36 16.76
CA TYR A 360 17.23 -4.53 17.11
C TYR A 360 16.65 -3.79 15.89
N GLU A 361 17.47 -3.43 14.91
CA GLU A 361 16.97 -2.87 13.64
C GLU A 361 16.12 -3.91 12.88
N GLN A 362 16.56 -5.17 12.84
CA GLN A 362 15.76 -6.27 12.27
C GLN A 362 14.43 -6.45 13.02
N GLU A 363 14.48 -6.56 14.35
CA GLU A 363 13.29 -6.74 15.18
C GLU A 363 12.32 -5.57 15.06
N PHE A 364 12.83 -4.34 15.03
CA PHE A 364 12.03 -3.13 14.84
C PHE A 364 11.24 -3.22 13.52
N TYR A 365 11.92 -3.48 12.40
CA TYR A 365 11.27 -3.54 11.11
C TYR A 365 10.37 -4.76 10.92
N ASP A 366 10.70 -5.91 11.50
CA ASP A 366 9.82 -7.10 11.49
C ASP A 366 8.55 -6.82 12.30
N ARG A 367 8.68 -6.20 13.47
CA ARG A 367 7.54 -5.77 14.31
C ARG A 367 6.66 -4.78 13.57
N ARG A 368 7.24 -3.74 12.94
CA ARG A 368 6.48 -2.73 12.19
C ARG A 368 5.74 -3.33 10.99
N ALA A 369 6.36 -4.23 10.23
CA ALA A 369 5.69 -4.94 9.14
C ALA A 369 4.51 -5.77 9.66
N ASN A 370 4.73 -6.56 10.72
CA ASN A 370 3.66 -7.34 11.34
C ASN A 370 2.50 -6.44 11.81
N THR A 371 2.81 -5.32 12.47
CA THR A 371 1.80 -4.36 12.93
C THR A 371 0.99 -3.79 11.78
N LEU A 372 1.64 -3.25 10.73
CA LEU A 372 0.95 -2.68 9.57
C LEU A 372 0.11 -3.71 8.81
N MET A 373 0.56 -4.96 8.72
CA MET A 373 -0.19 -6.03 8.07
C MET A 373 -1.40 -6.51 8.91
N ASN A 374 -1.22 -6.66 10.22
CA ASN A 374 -2.09 -7.53 11.02
C ASN A 374 -2.92 -6.83 12.11
N SER A 375 -2.46 -5.71 12.66
CA SER A 375 -3.09 -5.14 13.87
C SER A 375 -3.28 -3.64 13.86
N HIS A 376 -2.55 -2.88 13.05
CA HIS A 376 -2.62 -1.42 13.08
C HIS A 376 -3.99 -0.92 12.60
N PRO A 377 -4.65 0.03 13.31
CA PRO A 377 -5.92 0.60 12.85
C PRO A 377 -5.81 1.26 11.47
N LEU A 378 -4.75 2.07 11.24
CA LEU A 378 -4.48 2.71 9.94
C LEU A 378 -4.14 1.72 8.82
N ARG A 379 -4.08 0.41 9.07
CA ARG A 379 -4.02 -0.57 7.97
C ARG A 379 -5.26 -0.48 7.09
N PHE A 380 -6.37 0.06 7.62
CA PHE A 380 -7.56 0.43 6.88
C PHE A 380 -7.97 1.87 7.21
N GLN A 381 -8.21 2.65 6.17
CA GLN A 381 -8.88 3.94 6.26
C GLN A 381 -9.93 4.04 5.15
N ILE A 382 -11.04 4.70 5.45
CA ILE A 382 -12.16 4.82 4.52
C ILE A 382 -11.91 6.00 3.60
N ASP A 383 -12.01 5.79 2.29
CA ASP A 383 -12.08 6.90 1.33
C ASP A 383 -13.34 7.70 1.57
N LEU A 384 -13.18 8.95 2.01
CA LEU A 384 -14.28 9.83 2.46
C LEU A 384 -15.33 10.13 1.38
N ASN A 385 -15.00 9.94 0.10
CA ASN A 385 -15.96 10.17 -1.00
C ASN A 385 -16.74 8.92 -1.39
N THR A 386 -16.14 7.73 -1.23
CA THR A 386 -16.68 6.48 -1.78
C THR A 386 -17.13 5.49 -0.71
N GLY A 387 -16.74 5.71 0.55
CA GLY A 387 -17.03 4.80 1.64
C GLY A 387 -16.24 3.51 1.59
N VAL A 388 -15.28 3.40 0.68
CA VAL A 388 -14.49 2.19 0.50
C VAL A 388 -13.28 2.20 1.43
N ALA A 389 -13.14 1.15 2.24
CA ALA A 389 -11.96 0.96 3.07
C ALA A 389 -10.73 0.58 2.24
N ASN A 390 -9.67 1.40 2.31
CA ASN A 390 -8.39 1.21 1.63
C ASN A 390 -7.35 0.60 2.55
N GLY A 391 -6.73 -0.48 2.08
CA GLY A 391 -5.65 -1.18 2.76
C GLY A 391 -4.25 -0.63 2.46
N VAL A 392 -3.33 -0.83 3.41
CA VAL A 392 -1.89 -0.63 3.19
C VAL A 392 -1.24 -1.90 2.61
N LEU A 393 -0.42 -1.75 1.57
CA LEU A 393 0.35 -2.83 0.95
C LEU A 393 1.79 -2.82 1.49
N VAL A 394 2.14 -3.80 2.33
CA VAL A 394 3.47 -3.88 2.95
C VAL A 394 4.46 -4.60 2.04
N THR A 395 5.59 -3.95 1.76
CA THR A 395 6.66 -4.47 0.91
C THR A 395 7.97 -4.50 1.69
N ARG A 396 8.80 -5.51 1.45
CA ARG A 396 9.99 -5.80 2.28
C ARG A 396 11.33 -5.59 1.57
N THR A 397 11.31 -5.34 0.26
CA THR A 397 12.51 -5.08 -0.57
C THR A 397 12.20 -4.05 -1.67
N PRO A 398 13.20 -3.27 -2.14
CA PRO A 398 12.98 -2.25 -3.18
C PRO A 398 12.41 -2.83 -4.48
N ALA A 399 12.84 -4.05 -4.86
CA ALA A 399 12.37 -4.73 -6.05
C ALA A 399 10.87 -5.09 -5.95
N ILE A 400 10.41 -5.52 -4.76
CA ILE A 400 8.99 -5.79 -4.52
C ILE A 400 8.21 -4.47 -4.54
N SER A 401 8.71 -3.41 -3.92
CA SER A 401 8.07 -2.08 -3.96
C SER A 401 7.88 -1.60 -5.41
N ALA A 402 8.91 -1.70 -6.26
CA ALA A 402 8.80 -1.34 -7.67
C ALA A 402 7.75 -2.19 -8.41
N LYS A 403 7.71 -3.50 -8.15
CA LYS A 403 6.73 -4.42 -8.75
C LYS A 403 5.29 -4.10 -8.33
N VAL A 404 5.07 -3.78 -7.06
CA VAL A 404 3.74 -3.43 -6.52
C VAL A 404 3.30 -2.07 -7.05
N ILE A 405 4.18 -1.05 -7.06
CA ILE A 405 3.91 0.27 -7.67
C ILE A 405 3.50 0.10 -9.13
N TYR A 406 4.28 -0.66 -9.92
CA TYR A 406 3.95 -0.94 -11.32
C TYR A 406 2.54 -1.52 -11.47
N LYS A 407 2.20 -2.53 -10.66
CA LYS A 407 0.88 -3.20 -10.71
C LYS A 407 -0.26 -2.32 -10.23
N VAL A 408 -0.03 -1.44 -9.25
CA VAL A 408 -0.99 -0.41 -8.82
C VAL A 408 -1.27 0.55 -9.98
N LEU A 409 -0.23 1.13 -10.58
CA LEU A 409 -0.37 2.13 -11.64
C LEU A 409 -1.00 1.57 -12.92
N THR A 410 -0.85 0.27 -13.16
CA THR A 410 -1.30 -0.41 -14.39
C THR A 410 -2.53 -1.31 -14.20
N ASN A 411 -3.24 -1.23 -13.06
CA ASN A 411 -4.36 -2.12 -12.72
C ASN A 411 -4.08 -3.62 -12.92
N ASN A 412 -2.90 -4.05 -12.51
CA ASN A 412 -2.43 -5.43 -12.67
C ASN A 412 -2.17 -6.10 -11.31
N LEU A 413 -2.73 -5.54 -10.23
CA LEU A 413 -2.81 -6.26 -8.95
C LEU A 413 -3.75 -7.45 -9.12
N LYS A 414 -3.38 -8.56 -8.47
CA LYS A 414 -4.20 -9.76 -8.41
C LYS A 414 -4.67 -9.97 -6.99
N PHE A 415 -5.91 -10.43 -6.87
CA PHE A 415 -6.57 -10.50 -5.58
C PHE A 415 -7.30 -11.81 -5.38
N ASN A 416 -7.29 -12.26 -4.13
CA ASN A 416 -8.09 -13.37 -3.64
C ASN A 416 -9.10 -12.87 -2.62
N ILE A 417 -10.34 -13.34 -2.70
CA ILE A 417 -11.36 -13.04 -1.69
C ILE A 417 -11.26 -14.08 -0.58
N LEU A 418 -10.85 -13.66 0.62
CA LEU A 418 -11.00 -14.46 1.82
C LEU A 418 -12.40 -14.25 2.39
N LYS A 419 -13.16 -15.34 2.50
CA LYS A 419 -14.47 -15.35 3.15
C LYS A 419 -14.30 -15.41 4.67
N PRO A 420 -15.30 -14.94 5.44
CA PRO A 420 -15.27 -15.04 6.90
C PRO A 420 -15.05 -16.48 7.37
N GLY A 421 -14.20 -16.65 8.38
CA GLY A 421 -13.84 -17.96 8.94
C GLY A 421 -12.80 -18.74 8.12
N GLN A 422 -12.40 -18.26 6.93
CA GLN A 422 -11.34 -18.91 6.15
C GLN A 422 -9.96 -18.47 6.64
N LYS A 423 -9.05 -19.44 6.82
CA LYS A 423 -7.64 -19.15 7.07
C LYS A 423 -6.95 -18.77 5.76
N PRO A 424 -6.17 -17.68 5.73
CA PRO A 424 -5.27 -17.42 4.61
C PRO A 424 -4.28 -18.58 4.46
N LYS A 425 -4.02 -19.00 3.22
CA LYS A 425 -3.02 -20.04 2.91
C LYS A 425 -1.59 -19.64 3.30
N GLN A 426 -1.33 -18.34 3.39
CA GLN A 426 -0.01 -17.76 3.65
C GLN A 426 -0.18 -16.56 4.58
N ALA A 427 -0.16 -16.77 5.91
CA ALA A 427 0.27 -15.82 6.95
C ALA A 427 -0.29 -16.18 8.33
N ASN A 428 0.42 -15.72 9.38
CA ASN A 428 -0.08 -15.58 10.76
C ASN A 428 -1.13 -14.44 10.88
N ILE A 429 -2.02 -14.30 9.91
CA ILE A 429 -3.13 -13.33 9.98
C ILE A 429 -4.18 -13.93 10.92
N LYS A 430 -4.60 -13.16 11.93
CA LYS A 430 -5.72 -13.54 12.79
C LYS A 430 -6.96 -13.79 11.93
N ILE A 431 -7.57 -14.97 12.15
CA ILE A 431 -8.82 -15.35 11.50
C ILE A 431 -9.87 -14.31 11.85
N ASP A 432 -10.48 -13.79 10.81
CA ASP A 432 -11.63 -12.91 10.93
C ASP A 432 -12.86 -13.72 10.62
N ASN A 433 -13.73 -13.87 11.61
CA ASN A 433 -14.97 -14.62 11.45
C ASN A 433 -16.11 -13.75 10.93
N LEU A 434 -15.87 -12.45 10.73
CA LEU A 434 -16.91 -11.50 10.36
C LEU A 434 -16.73 -11.00 8.93
N ASN A 435 -15.53 -10.62 8.51
CA ASN A 435 -15.39 -9.79 7.31
C ASN A 435 -14.87 -10.53 6.07
N TYR A 436 -15.36 -10.14 4.89
CA TYR A 436 -14.68 -10.50 3.64
C TYR A 436 -13.46 -9.61 3.47
N ARG A 437 -12.34 -10.21 3.03
CA ARG A 437 -11.09 -9.48 2.78
C ARG A 437 -10.61 -9.74 1.37
N LEU A 438 -10.30 -8.67 0.66
CA LEU A 438 -9.66 -8.73 -0.64
C LEU A 438 -8.14 -8.71 -0.44
N ILE A 439 -7.47 -9.85 -0.60
CA ILE A 439 -6.05 -10.01 -0.32
C ILE A 439 -5.24 -9.88 -1.60
N GLU A 440 -4.24 -9.01 -1.60
CA GLU A 440 -3.31 -8.84 -2.71
C GLU A 440 -2.25 -9.96 -2.73
N GLU A 441 -1.99 -10.53 -3.90
CA GLU A 441 -1.18 -11.76 -4.04
C GLU A 441 0.31 -11.62 -3.72
N ILE A 442 0.93 -10.46 -3.92
CA ILE A 442 2.38 -10.27 -3.74
C ILE A 442 2.73 -9.96 -2.29
N THR A 443 1.93 -9.11 -1.67
CA THR A 443 2.15 -8.57 -0.32
C THR A 443 1.38 -9.35 0.75
N HIS A 444 0.38 -10.13 0.34
CA HIS A 444 -0.58 -10.81 1.22
C HIS A 444 -1.32 -9.86 2.16
N CYS A 445 -1.30 -8.56 1.85
CA CYS A 445 -2.01 -7.54 2.60
C CYS A 445 -3.47 -7.50 2.17
N ALA A 446 -4.34 -7.25 3.13
CA ALA A 446 -5.74 -7.01 2.84
C ALA A 446 -5.88 -5.59 2.26
N PHE A 447 -6.35 -5.51 1.02
CA PHE A 447 -6.45 -4.29 0.23
C PHE A 447 -7.81 -3.62 0.34
N ARG A 448 -8.87 -4.41 0.52
CA ARG A 448 -10.26 -3.98 0.75
C ARG A 448 -10.93 -4.90 1.78
N VAL A 449 -11.93 -4.38 2.48
CA VAL A 449 -12.74 -5.15 3.44
C VAL A 449 -14.21 -4.84 3.20
N VAL A 450 -15.04 -5.88 3.29
CA VAL A 450 -16.50 -5.75 3.39
C VAL A 450 -16.90 -6.37 4.72
N THR A 451 -17.49 -5.55 5.59
CA THR A 451 -17.96 -6.02 6.89
C THR A 451 -19.23 -6.88 6.76
N LYS A 452 -19.38 -7.89 7.62
CA LYS A 452 -20.68 -8.57 7.84
C LYS A 452 -21.33 -8.21 9.16
N ASP A 453 -20.72 -7.29 9.92
CA ASP A 453 -21.41 -6.74 11.08
C ASP A 453 -22.62 -5.95 10.57
N GLU A 454 -23.83 -6.44 10.91
CA GLU A 454 -25.09 -5.91 10.39
C GLU A 454 -25.32 -4.47 10.87
N MET A 455 -24.99 -4.17 12.12
CA MET A 455 -25.13 -2.83 12.68
C MET A 455 -24.13 -1.88 12.02
N LEU A 456 -22.87 -2.27 11.87
CA LEU A 456 -21.87 -1.44 11.21
C LEU A 456 -22.23 -1.21 9.73
N THR A 457 -22.67 -2.26 9.02
CA THR A 457 -23.12 -2.16 7.63
C THR A 457 -24.30 -1.21 7.52
N ASN A 458 -25.31 -1.38 8.37
CA ASN A 458 -26.50 -0.54 8.36
C ASN A 458 -26.17 0.92 8.72
N SER A 459 -25.44 1.15 9.80
CA SER A 459 -25.01 2.49 10.21
C SER A 459 -24.17 3.15 9.12
N PHE A 460 -23.23 2.43 8.53
CA PHE A 460 -22.39 2.94 7.47
C PHE A 460 -23.25 3.34 6.26
N TRP A 461 -24.02 2.45 5.66
CA TRP A 461 -24.75 2.80 4.42
C TRP A 461 -25.95 3.72 4.60
N ASN A 462 -26.39 4.01 5.84
CA ASN A 462 -27.43 5.01 6.10
C ASN A 462 -26.86 6.38 6.50
N LEU A 463 -25.71 6.43 7.20
CA LEU A 463 -25.09 7.68 7.65
C LEU A 463 -24.04 8.19 6.66
N TYR A 464 -23.40 7.27 5.95
CA TYR A 464 -22.41 7.54 4.93
C TYR A 464 -23.13 7.87 3.61
N LYS A 465 -23.61 9.11 3.51
CA LYS A 465 -24.19 9.61 2.27
C LYS A 465 -23.07 9.83 1.25
N LEU A 466 -23.12 9.10 0.14
CA LEU A 466 -22.25 9.35 -1.00
C LEU A 466 -22.67 10.67 -1.65
N GLY A 467 -22.08 11.79 -1.22
CA GLY A 467 -22.12 13.05 -1.94
C GLY A 467 -23.51 13.56 -2.37
N ASP A 468 -24.47 13.59 -1.45
CA ASP A 468 -25.63 14.50 -1.57
C ASP A 468 -25.36 15.73 -0.68
N GLU A 469 -24.44 16.57 -1.16
CA GLU A 469 -24.40 18.04 -1.07
C GLU A 469 -23.55 18.60 -2.23
#